data_AF-A0A2M8KEV8-F1
#
_entry.id   AF-A0A2M8KEV8-F1
#
_cell.length_a   1.000
_cell.length_b   1.000
_cell.length_c   1.000
_cell.angle_alpha   90.00
_cell.angle_beta   90.00
_cell.angle_gamma   90.00
#
_symmetry.space_group_name_H-M   'P 1'
#
loop_
_entity.id
_entity.type
_entity.pdbx_description
1 polymer ?
#
loop_
_entity_poly.entity_id
_entity_poly.type
_entity_poly.pdbx_seq_one_letter_code
_entity_poly.pdbx_strand_id
1 'polypeptide(L)'
;MIIEKCDVKGLAMGLGLAWGLYMICLGWVAITGWGSVLVDNMSSLYIGFKPGFVGGIIGGIWGFIDGAIGGVLIAYFYNMFANRS
;
A
#
# COMPACT_ATOMS: atom_id res chain seq x y z
N MET A 1 33.27 -0.86 -0.34
CA MET A 1 31.98 -0.17 -0.50
C MET A 1 31.15 -0.49 0.73
N ILE A 2 30.71 0.50 1.51
CA ILE A 2 29.80 0.24 2.63
C ILE A 2 28.41 0.20 2.01
N ILE A 3 27.74 -0.95 2.03
CA ILE A 3 26.35 -1.05 1.59
C ILE A 3 25.46 -0.90 2.82
N GLU A 4 24.68 0.19 2.85
CA GLU A 4 23.72 0.42 3.92
C GLU A 4 22.54 -0.54 3.79
N LYS A 5 22.11 -1.13 4.91
CA LYS A 5 20.95 -2.03 4.92
C LYS A 5 19.66 -1.23 4.98
N CYS A 6 18.65 -1.69 4.27
CA CYS A 6 17.31 -1.16 4.37
C CYS A 6 16.64 -1.67 5.66
N ASP A 7 16.15 -0.76 6.50
CA ASP A 7 15.38 -1.14 7.69
C ASP A 7 14.00 -1.69 7.29
N VAL A 8 13.81 -2.99 7.55
CA VAL A 8 12.61 -3.73 7.10
C VAL A 8 11.35 -3.18 7.74
N LYS A 9 11.40 -2.84 9.04
CA LYS A 9 10.23 -2.33 9.77
C LYS A 9 9.84 -0.95 9.30
N GLY A 10 10.82 -0.05 9.16
CA GLY A 10 10.64 1.31 8.68
C GLY A 10 10.07 1.33 7.28
N LEU A 11 10.61 0.52 6.36
CA LEU A 11 10.09 0.46 5.00
C LEU A 11 8.69 -0.14 4.93
N ALA A 12 8.42 -1.22 5.68
CA ALA A 12 7.09 -1.82 5.76
C ALA A 12 6.04 -0.83 6.28
N MET A 13 6.33 -0.15 7.40
CA MET A 13 5.40 0.84 7.98
C MET A 13 5.20 2.04 7.06
N GLY A 14 6.27 2.53 6.43
CA GLY A 14 6.20 3.67 5.51
C GLY A 14 5.35 3.37 4.28
N LEU A 15 5.59 2.24 3.61
CA LEU A 15 4.83 1.84 2.43
C LEU A 15 3.40 1.42 2.76
N GLY A 16 3.19 0.75 3.89
CA GLY A 16 1.85 0.46 4.39
C GLY A 16 1.05 1.74 4.61
N LEU A 17 1.59 2.71 5.34
CA LEU A 17 0.90 3.99 5.58
C LEU A 17 0.65 4.76 4.29
N ALA A 18 1.64 4.86 3.40
CA ALA A 18 1.50 5.57 2.14
C ALA A 18 0.40 4.95 1.27
N TRP A 19 0.40 3.63 1.10
CA TRP A 19 -0.60 2.94 0.28
C TRP A 19 -1.99 2.95 0.93
N GLY A 20 -2.08 2.70 2.24
CA GLY A 20 -3.35 2.77 2.98
C GLY A 20 -4.01 4.15 2.89
N LEU A 21 -3.24 5.23 3.13
CA LEU A 21 -3.77 6.60 3.01
C LEU A 21 -4.21 6.92 1.58
N TYR A 22 -3.46 6.47 0.58
CA TYR A 22 -3.84 6.62 -0.82
C TYR A 22 -5.20 5.97 -1.11
N MET A 23 -5.41 4.73 -0.64
CA MET A 23 -6.67 4.01 -0.85
C MET A 23 -7.86 4.66 -0.14
N ILE A 24 -7.66 5.25 1.04
CA ILE A 24 -8.69 6.05 1.73
C ILE A 24 -9.09 7.24 0.88
N CYS A 25 -8.10 8.05 0.48
CA CYS A 25 -8.33 9.23 -0.36
C CYS A 25 -9.02 8.86 -1.67
N LEU A 26 -8.59 7.77 -2.31
CA LEU A 26 -9.18 7.28 -3.55
C LEU A 26 -10.65 6.91 -3.37
N GLY A 27 -10.99 6.14 -2.33
CA GLY A 27 -12.38 5.77 -2.03
C GLY A 27 -13.28 6.97 -1.72
N TRP A 28 -12.75 8.01 -1.09
CA TRP A 28 -13.50 9.23 -0.78
C TRP A 28 -13.68 10.14 -1.98
N VAL A 29 -12.63 10.36 -2.78
CA VAL A 29 -12.71 11.19 -3.97
C VAL A 29 -13.59 10.53 -5.03
N ALA A 30 -13.63 9.21 -5.11
CA ALA A 30 -14.47 8.47 -6.06
C ALA A 30 -15.98 8.69 -5.89
N ILE A 31 -16.44 9.28 -4.77
CA ILE A 31 -17.82 9.75 -4.60
C ILE A 31 -18.19 10.80 -5.67
N THR A 32 -17.20 11.58 -6.12
CA THR A 32 -17.37 12.58 -7.19
C THR A 32 -17.38 11.99 -8.59
N GLY A 33 -17.19 10.67 -8.72
CA GLY A 33 -17.01 9.96 -9.99
C GLY A 33 -15.56 9.92 -10.49
N TRP A 34 -14.63 10.68 -9.89
CA TRP A 34 -13.21 10.66 -10.27
C TRP A 34 -12.48 9.43 -9.71
N GLY A 35 -11.75 8.71 -10.56
CA GLY A 35 -11.00 7.52 -10.14
C GLY A 35 -11.85 6.26 -9.91
N SER A 36 -13.13 6.27 -10.31
CA SER A 36 -14.06 5.14 -10.20
C SER A 36 -13.52 3.85 -10.80
N VAL A 37 -12.94 3.91 -12.00
CA VAL A 37 -12.33 2.75 -12.68
C VAL A 37 -11.22 2.11 -11.82
N LEU A 38 -10.42 2.91 -11.13
CA LEU A 38 -9.37 2.38 -10.26
C LEU A 38 -9.98 1.75 -9.01
N VAL A 39 -11.02 2.37 -8.42
CA VAL A 39 -11.75 1.78 -7.30
C VAL A 39 -12.36 0.44 -7.70
N ASP A 40 -13.01 0.34 -8.85
CA ASP A 40 -13.64 -0.90 -9.35
C ASP A 40 -12.61 -2.02 -9.52
N ASN A 41 -11.47 -1.71 -10.13
CA ASN A 41 -10.37 -2.68 -10.29
C ASN A 41 -9.85 -3.16 -8.92
N MET A 42 -9.57 -2.22 -8.01
CA MET A 42 -9.07 -2.55 -6.68
C MET A 42 -10.10 -3.29 -5.82
N SER A 43 -11.40 -3.08 -6.06
CA SER A 43 -12.49 -3.77 -5.34
C SER A 43 -12.54 -5.26 -5.64
N SER A 44 -11.93 -5.73 -6.73
CA SER A 44 -11.75 -7.16 -7.02
C SER A 44 -10.77 -7.85 -6.05
N LEU A 45 -9.86 -7.08 -5.44
CA LEU A 45 -8.86 -7.56 -4.49
C LEU A 45 -9.23 -7.17 -3.05
N TYR A 46 -9.71 -5.94 -2.85
CA TYR A 46 -10.00 -5.35 -1.55
C TYR A 46 -11.47 -5.47 -1.24
N ILE A 47 -11.83 -6.60 -0.63
CA ILE A 47 -13.21 -6.93 -0.33
C ILE A 47 -13.82 -5.84 0.56
N GLY A 48 -14.90 -5.22 0.06
CA GLY A 48 -15.61 -4.13 0.74
C GLY A 48 -15.09 -2.73 0.41
N PHE A 49 -14.02 -2.60 -0.38
CA PHE A 49 -13.64 -1.32 -0.96
C PHE A 49 -14.70 -0.89 -1.97
N LYS A 50 -15.11 0.37 -1.87
CA LYS A 50 -16.08 1.03 -2.76
C LYS A 50 -16.03 2.53 -2.51
N PRO A 51 -16.59 3.35 -3.41
CA PRO A 51 -16.72 4.79 -3.15
C PRO A 51 -17.52 5.06 -1.85
N GLY A 52 -17.04 6.00 -1.04
CA GLY A 52 -17.69 6.36 0.23
C GLY A 52 -16.77 6.35 1.43
N PHE A 53 -17.21 6.94 2.55
CA PHE A 53 -16.40 7.06 3.77
C PHE A 53 -15.96 5.68 4.30
N VAL A 54 -16.93 4.80 4.57
CA VAL A 54 -16.68 3.44 5.09
C VAL A 54 -15.89 2.58 4.10
N GLY A 55 -16.25 2.67 2.82
CA GLY A 55 -15.54 1.94 1.76
C GLY A 55 -14.08 2.36 1.68
N GLY A 56 -13.79 3.67 1.74
CA GLY A 56 -12.43 4.20 1.81
C GLY A 56 -11.63 3.69 3.01
N ILE A 57 -12.22 3.62 4.21
CA ILE A 57 -11.55 3.05 5.39
C ILE A 57 -11.23 1.57 5.19
N ILE A 58 -12.16 0.77 4.64
CA ILE A 58 -11.91 -0.64 4.32
C ILE A 58 -10.76 -0.78 3.31
N GLY A 59 -10.77 0.02 2.24
CA GLY A 59 -9.69 0.08 1.26
C GLY A 59 -8.35 0.48 1.88
N GLY A 60 -8.38 1.40 2.85
CA GLY A 60 -7.20 1.82 3.61
C GLY A 60 -6.58 0.70 4.45
N ILE A 61 -7.40 -0.12 5.10
CA ILE A 61 -6.92 -1.27 5.89
C ILE A 61 -6.26 -2.29 4.97
N TRP A 62 -6.91 -2.65 3.86
CA TRP A 62 -6.33 -3.53 2.86
C TRP A 62 -5.04 -2.96 2.27
N GLY A 63 -5.05 -1.69 1.86
CA GLY A 63 -3.88 -0.99 1.33
C GLY A 63 -2.74 -0.91 2.35
N PHE A 64 -3.03 -0.74 3.63
CA PHE A 64 -1.99 -0.77 4.65
C PHE A 64 -1.30 -2.13 4.73
N ILE A 65 -2.08 -3.21 4.76
CA ILE A 65 -1.56 -4.58 4.83
C ILE A 65 -0.72 -4.89 3.58
N ASP A 66 -1.26 -4.62 2.40
CA ASP A 66 -0.59 -4.87 1.13
C ASP A 66 0.69 -4.04 0.97
N GLY A 67 0.62 -2.74 1.28
CA GLY A 67 1.77 -1.85 1.23
C GLY A 67 2.86 -2.27 2.21
N ALA A 68 2.49 -2.73 3.40
CA ALA A 68 3.45 -3.24 4.39
C ALA A 68 4.11 -4.53 3.92
N ILE A 69 3.36 -5.47 3.34
CA ILE A 69 3.90 -6.69 2.72
C ILE A 69 4.89 -6.30 1.61
N GLY A 70 4.50 -5.37 0.73
CA GLY A 70 5.38 -4.83 -0.32
C GLY A 70 6.68 -4.27 0.25
N GLY A 71 6.61 -3.49 1.33
CA GLY A 71 7.80 -2.96 2.00
C GLY A 71 8.69 -4.01 2.64
N VAL A 72 8.11 -5.06 3.26
CA VAL A 72 8.89 -6.21 3.74
C VAL A 72 9.63 -6.87 2.58
N LEU A 73 8.95 -7.13 1.46
CA LEU A 73 9.54 -7.79 0.30
C LEU A 73 10.65 -6.94 -0.32
N ILE A 74 10.42 -5.63 -0.50
CA ILE A 74 11.43 -4.71 -1.05
C ILE A 74 12.67 -4.68 -0.15
N ALA A 75 12.51 -4.46 1.16
CA ALA A 75 13.64 -4.42 2.08
C ALA A 75 14.38 -5.77 2.13
N TYR A 76 13.65 -6.87 2.12
CA TYR A 76 14.22 -8.22 2.11
C TYR A 76 15.09 -8.47 0.88
N PHE A 77 14.55 -8.24 -0.33
CA PHE A 77 15.29 -8.47 -1.57
C PHE A 77 16.44 -7.48 -1.74
N TYR A 78 16.23 -6.21 -1.37
CA TYR A 78 17.31 -5.21 -1.35
C TYR A 78 18.47 -5.70 -0.48
N ASN A 79 18.19 -6.11 0.76
CA ASN A 79 19.21 -6.61 1.69
C ASN A 79 19.84 -7.92 1.19
N MET A 80 19.09 -8.80 0.52
CA MET A 80 19.63 -10.04 -0.05
C MET A 80 20.70 -9.77 -1.11
N PHE A 81 20.43 -8.85 -2.05
CA PHE A 81 21.37 -8.55 -3.14
C PHE A 81 22.51 -7.64 -2.66
N ALA A 82 22.24 -6.73 -1.72
CA ALA A 82 23.24 -5.89 -1.06
C ALA A 82 24.31 -6.71 -0.29
N ASN A 83 23.96 -7.85 0.29
CA ASN A 83 24.91 -8.69 1.02
C ASN A 83 25.78 -9.61 0.12
N ARG A 84 25.63 -9.55 -1.21
CA ARG A 84 26.31 -10.47 -2.17
C ARG A 84 27.48 -9.85 -2.94
N SER A 85 27.97 -8.66 -2.58
CA SER A 85 29.09 -7.98 -3.25
C SER A 85 30.36 -7.92 -2.42
#